data_AF-A0A1S3Y5M4-F1
#
_entry.id   AF-A0A1S3Y5M4-F1
#
_cell.length_a   1.000
_cell.length_b   1.000
_cell.length_c   1.000
_cell.angle_alpha   90.00
_cell.angle_beta   90.00
_cell.angle_gamma   90.00
#
_symmetry.space_group_name_H-M   'P 1'
#
loop_
_entity.id
_entity.type
_entity.pdbx_description
1 polymer ?
#
loop_
_entity_poly.entity_id
_entity_poly.type
_entity_poly.pdbx_seq_one_letter_code
_entity_poly.pdbx_strand_id
1 'polypeptide(L)'
;MLRRQSLRPDHIKMFVLDEADEMLSRGFKDQIYDIFQLLPPKIQVGVFSATMPPEALEITRKFMNKPVRILVKRDELTLEGIK
;
A
#
# COMPACT_ATOMS: atom_id res chain seq x y z
N MET A 1 15.06 5.90 9.82
CA MET A 1 16.14 6.18 8.84
C MET A 1 15.96 7.54 8.18
N LEU A 2 14.79 7.81 7.58
CA LEU A 2 14.48 9.09 6.92
C LEU A 2 14.64 10.31 7.86
N ARG A 3 13.96 10.33 9.02
CA ARG A 3 14.09 11.42 10.02
C ARG A 3 15.51 11.62 10.56
N ARG A 4 16.32 10.54 10.60
CA ARG A 4 17.72 10.57 11.06
C ARG A 4 18.71 10.87 9.92
N GLN A 5 18.21 11.20 8.72
CA GLN A 5 18.99 11.45 7.51
C GLN A 5 19.94 10.32 7.10
N SER A 6 19.76 9.11 7.63
CA SER A 6 20.56 7.94 7.28
C SER A 6 20.17 7.36 5.92
N LEU A 7 19.01 7.77 5.38
CA LEU A 7 18.53 7.46 4.05
C LEU A 7 18.03 8.75 3.41
N ARG A 8 18.57 9.12 2.24
CA ARG A 8 18.12 10.28 1.48
C ARG A 8 16.99 9.88 0.51
N PRO A 9 15.78 10.45 0.63
CA PRO A 9 14.63 10.04 -0.17
C PRO A 9 14.61 10.65 -1.58
N ASP A 10 15.47 11.62 -1.89
CA ASP A 10 15.41 12.46 -3.11
C ASP A 10 15.34 11.67 -4.42
N HIS A 11 15.94 10.47 -4.44
CA HIS A 11 16.03 9.61 -5.63
C HIS A 11 15.11 8.39 -5.56
N ILE A 12 14.27 8.26 -4.53
CA ILE A 12 13.32 7.16 -4.41
C ILE A 12 12.20 7.39 -5.44
N LYS A 13 12.05 6.44 -6.36
CA LYS A 13 11.06 6.49 -7.45
C LYS A 13 9.76 5.76 -7.13
N MET A 14 9.79 4.82 -6.18
CA MET A 14 8.67 3.96 -5.87
C MET A 14 8.55 3.73 -4.36
N PHE A 15 7.31 3.73 -3.88
CA PHE A 15 6.93 3.37 -2.52
C PHE A 15 5.92 2.23 -2.59
N VAL A 16 6.24 1.11 -1.94
CA VAL A 16 5.39 -0.08 -1.90
C VAL A 16 4.97 -0.31 -0.45
N LEU A 17 3.66 -0.38 -0.23
CA LEU A 17 3.07 -0.78 1.04
C LEU A 17 2.48 -2.19 0.88
N ASP A 18 3.14 -3.17 1.47
CA ASP A 18 2.70 -4.56 1.50
C ASP A 18 1.91 -4.85 2.78
N GLU A 19 1.03 -5.85 2.74
CA GLU A 19 0.12 -6.22 3.85
C GLU A 19 -0.57 -4.99 4.49
N ALA A 20 -1.12 -4.11 3.64
CA ALA A 20 -1.59 -2.80 4.10
C ALA A 20 -2.72 -2.86 5.14
N ASP A 21 -3.56 -3.89 5.09
CA ASP A 21 -4.58 -4.18 6.09
C ASP A 21 -3.98 -4.50 7.47
N GLU A 22 -2.95 -5.33 7.53
CA GLU A 22 -2.20 -5.64 8.75
C GLU A 22 -1.46 -4.41 9.30
N MET A 23 -0.84 -3.62 8.42
CA MET A 23 -0.13 -2.40 8.84
C MET A 23 -1.10 -1.40 9.49
N LEU A 24 -2.29 -1.26 8.92
CA LEU A 24 -3.32 -0.38 9.44
C LEU A 24 -3.94 -0.89 10.74
N SER A 25 -4.20 -2.19 10.85
CA SER A 25 -4.78 -2.79 12.07
C SER A 25 -3.85 -2.65 13.28
N ARG A 26 -2.54 -2.64 13.05
CA ARG A 26 -1.49 -2.44 14.07
C ARG A 26 -1.25 -0.97 14.45
N GLY A 27 -2.00 -0.04 13.86
CA GLY A 27 -1.88 1.38 14.17
C GLY A 27 -0.70 2.09 13.51
N PHE A 28 -0.12 1.53 12.44
CA PHE A 28 0.99 2.17 11.71
C PHE A 28 0.57 3.33 10.82
N LYS A 29 -0.71 3.75 10.86
CA LYS A 29 -1.25 4.84 10.05
C LYS A 29 -0.35 6.08 10.10
N ASP A 30 -0.10 6.63 11.27
CA ASP A 30 0.65 7.89 11.42
C ASP A 30 2.09 7.77 10.90
N GLN A 31 2.72 6.61 11.08
CA GLN A 31 4.07 6.35 10.58
C GLN A 31 4.11 6.27 9.04
N ILE A 32 3.07 5.70 8.42
CA ILE A 32 2.94 5.68 6.95
C ILE A 32 2.78 7.12 6.43
N TYR A 33 1.95 7.95 7.09
CA TYR A 33 1.82 9.37 6.74
C TYR A 33 3.14 10.12 6.85
N ASP A 34 3.86 9.92 7.95
CA ASP A 34 5.17 10.53 8.19
C ASP A 34 6.19 10.15 7.12
N ILE A 35 6.24 8.86 6.75
CA ILE A 35 7.12 8.39 5.68
C ILE A 35 6.74 9.10 4.37
N PHE A 36 5.45 9.14 4.04
CA PHE A 36 4.97 9.71 2.79
C PHE A 36 5.31 11.21 2.65
N GLN A 37 5.21 11.98 3.73
CA GLN A 37 5.58 13.40 3.73
C GLN A 37 7.06 13.66 3.47
N LEU A 38 7.92 12.66 3.73
CA LEU A 38 9.35 12.75 3.49
C LEU A 38 9.76 12.24 2.10
N LEU A 39 8.83 11.66 1.33
CA LEU A 39 9.11 11.14 -0.01
C LEU A 39 8.97 12.22 -1.09
N PRO A 40 9.61 12.06 -2.25
CA PRO A 40 9.46 13.00 -3.35
C PRO A 40 8.01 13.11 -3.84
N PRO A 41 7.56 14.28 -4.31
CA PRO A 41 6.18 14.52 -4.71
C PRO A 41 5.73 13.71 -5.95
N LYS A 42 6.68 13.26 -6.77
CA LYS A 42 6.42 12.46 -7.99
C LYS A 42 6.87 11.01 -7.80
N ILE A 43 6.40 10.37 -6.75
CA ILE A 43 6.68 8.97 -6.46
C ILE A 43 5.57 8.06 -6.97
N GLN A 44 5.92 6.89 -7.51
CA GLN A 44 4.96 5.84 -7.81
C GLN A 44 4.60 5.09 -6.53
N VAL A 45 3.30 4.92 -6.26
CA VAL A 45 2.82 4.26 -5.04
C VAL A 45 2.11 2.96 -5.42
N GLY A 46 2.51 1.86 -4.78
CA GLY A 46 1.82 0.57 -4.85
C GLY A 46 1.33 0.17 -3.47
N VAL A 47 0.08 -0.29 -3.37
CA VAL A 47 -0.50 -0.84 -2.13
C VAL A 47 -0.98 -2.24 -2.43
N PHE A 48 -0.53 -3.19 -1.63
CA PHE A 48 -0.86 -4.60 -1.69
C PHE A 48 -1.50 -5.00 -0.37
N SER A 49 -2.62 -5.70 -0.45
CA SER A 49 -3.45 -6.01 0.71
C SER A 49 -4.34 -7.21 0.41
N ALA A 50 -4.50 -8.11 1.38
CA ALA A 50 -5.38 -9.27 1.24
C ALA A 50 -6.86 -8.86 1.36
N THR A 51 -7.13 -7.90 2.24
CA THR A 51 -8.45 -7.30 2.45
C THR A 51 -8.41 -5.80 2.14
N MET A 52 -9.58 -5.19 1.93
CA MET A 52 -9.69 -3.75 1.63
C MET A 52 -10.65 -3.08 2.62
N PRO A 53 -10.25 -2.91 3.89
CA PRO A 53 -11.05 -2.16 4.85
C PRO A 53 -11.10 -0.66 4.47
N PRO A 54 -12.06 0.11 5.02
CA PRO A 54 -12.21 1.54 4.73
C PRO A 54 -10.92 2.35 4.91
N GLU A 55 -10.09 2.00 5.90
CA GLU A 55 -8.82 2.64 6.21
C GLU A 55 -7.78 2.41 5.09
N ALA A 56 -7.72 1.21 4.52
CA ALA A 56 -6.84 0.89 3.40
C ALA A 56 -7.28 1.63 2.14
N LEU A 57 -8.59 1.73 1.91
CA LEU A 57 -9.14 2.54 0.83
C LEU A 57 -8.82 4.03 1.02
N GLU A 58 -8.86 4.55 2.25
CA GLU A 58 -8.50 5.93 2.56
C GLU A 58 -7.04 6.23 2.19
N ILE A 59 -6.11 5.33 2.53
CA ILE A 59 -4.69 5.40 2.14
C ILE A 59 -4.56 5.49 0.63
N THR A 60 -5.18 4.58 -0.13
CA THR A 60 -5.06 4.60 -1.60
C THR A 60 -5.58 5.90 -2.21
N ARG A 61 -6.66 6.48 -1.67
CA ARG A 61 -7.22 7.76 -2.17
C ARG A 61 -6.36 8.97 -1.87
N LYS A 62 -5.68 8.98 -0.72
CA LYS A 62 -4.85 10.11 -0.30
C LYS A 62 -3.47 10.12 -0.93
N PHE A 63 -2.88 8.95 -1.12
CA PHE A 63 -1.48 8.83 -1.51
C PHE A 63 -1.27 8.48 -2.99
N MET A 64 -2.30 7.97 -3.67
CA MET A 64 -2.19 7.60 -5.07
C MET A 64 -2.93 8.61 -5.96
N ASN A 65 -2.30 8.98 -7.08
CA ASN A 65 -2.96 9.75 -8.13
C ASN A 65 -3.53 8.79 -9.18
N LYS A 66 -4.86 8.72 -9.29
CA LYS A 66 -5.60 7.85 -10.24
C LYS A 66 -5.08 6.39 -10.25
N PRO A 67 -5.17 5.66 -9.12
CA PRO A 67 -4.63 4.31 -9.05
C PRO A 67 -5.37 3.32 -9.94
N VAL A 68 -4.62 2.42 -10.57
CA VAL A 68 -5.19 1.22 -11.19
C VAL A 68 -5.52 0.22 -10.10
N ARG A 69 -6.79 -0.19 -10.01
CA ARG A 69 -7.26 -1.16 -9.02
C ARG A 69 -7.37 -2.54 -9.66
N ILE A 70 -6.57 -3.48 -9.17
CA ILE A 70 -6.63 -4.88 -9.57
C ILE A 70 -7.19 -5.67 -8.38
N LEU A 71 -8.33 -6.33 -8.58
CA LEU A 71 -8.93 -7.23 -7.60
C LEU A 71 -8.88 -8.64 -8.17
N VAL A 72 -8.11 -9.50 -7.54
CA VAL A 72 -8.11 -10.92 -7.85
C VAL A 72 -9.30 -11.52 -7.09
N LYS A 73 -10.35 -11.91 -7.83
CA LYS A 73 -11.39 -12.76 -7.24
C LYS A 73 -10.74 -14.12 -6.95
N ARG A 74 -11.09 -14.74 -5.83
CA ARG A 74 -10.89 -16.18 -5.73
C ARG A 74 -11.76 -16.78 -6.82
N ASP A 75 -11.15 -17.48 -7.77
CA ASP A 75 -11.93 -18.39 -8.59
C ASP A 75 -12.70 -19.28 -7.61
N GLU A 76 -14.02 -19.38 -7.78
CA GLU A 76 -14.74 -20.47 -7.13
C GLU A 76 -13.99 -21.72 -7.57
N LEU A 77 -13.38 -22.44 -6.61
CA LEU A 77 -12.94 -23.80 -6.84
C LEU A 77 -14.19 -24.60 -7.18
N THR A 78 -14.62 -24.55 -8.44
CA THR A 78 -15.54 -25.54 -8.97
C THR A 78 -14.73 -26.84 -8.91
N LEU A 79 -15.04 -27.67 -7.92
CA LEU A 79 -14.51 -29.02 -7.76
C LEU A 79 -15.04 -29.93 -8.89
N GLU A 80 -15.05 -29.46 -10.14
CA GLU A 80 -15.55 -30.19 -11.31
C GLU A 80 -14.51 -31.19 -11.87
N GLY A 81 -13.34 -31.32 -11.21
CA GLY A 81 -12.24 -32.15 -11.69
C GLY A 81 -11.87 -33.35 -10.83
N ILE A 82 -12.50 -33.56 -9.66
CA ILE A 82 -12.22 -34.77 -8.86
C ILE A 82 -13.13 -35.89 -9.37
N LYS A 83 -12.57 -36.78 -10.19
CA LYS A 83 -13.19 -38.03 -10.63
C LYS A 83 -12.31 -39.20 -10.21
#